data_AF-A0A8J7I863-F1
#
_entry.id   AF-A0A8J7I863-F1
#
_cell.length_a   1.000
_cell.length_b   1.000
_cell.length_c   1.000
_cell.angle_alpha   90.00
_cell.angle_beta   90.00
_cell.angle_gamma   90.00
#
_symmetry.space_group_name_H-M   'P 1'
#
loop_
_entity.id
_entity.type
_entity.pdbx_description
1 polymer ?
#
loop_
_entity_poly.entity_id
_entity_poly.type
_entity_poly.pdbx_seq_one_letter_code
_entity_poly.pdbx_strand_id
1 'polypeptide(L)'
;MSAKKTDTLIPWLIAITVIFALALTLIVFASSDIKGLPIPQQMQYRNQALIATAIVFLGLAVMTNAYYAAKRAEAMQKNALTELLQWRLAAEKNIEVSIENAKLHQESLVTERLMAAITQLGHERIETRTSAIYVLERISQDFPQEHWTIMEILTAFVRENSPVRDEAQQREEDLQPKYWSRQRTKEQLTQLPATNVRELSPKIRRDIQAALTVIGRRNSLIEQENQKLDLRNTDIRRADLLEANLQRADLRGCDLSDADLRSCELYGADLEGAKLVSSTLYEANLLKANLRGAKLCWANLNRANLSGANLRAANLFGASLRAANLQGANLYKANLQQATLKVANLSGAKLFLANLQGAKLGKANLHLSGLIGANLTGANLNAANLTGANLNAAKLHHTEVFFANLTEASLTEADLHKANLMGANLNRAILYQADLSRANLIGANFCDANLCDVKLEGAVLTGAKNLESQQIRVALGDRTTRLPDYIETPTHWRQSS
;
A
#
# COMPACT_ATOMS: atom_id res chain seq x y z
N MET A 1 -29.06 2.01 62.79
CA MET A 1 -28.48 2.39 64.12
C MET A 1 -27.24 1.54 64.33
N SER A 2 -26.09 2.17 64.59
CA SER A 2 -24.78 1.52 64.65
C SER A 2 -24.71 0.42 65.71
N ALA A 3 -24.33 -0.79 65.31
CA ALA A 3 -24.10 -1.95 66.19
C ALA A 3 -23.12 -1.67 67.34
N LYS A 4 -22.30 -0.61 67.25
CA LYS A 4 -21.44 -0.16 68.34
C LYS A 4 -22.20 0.45 69.53
N LYS A 5 -23.42 0.97 69.35
CA LYS A 5 -24.22 1.52 70.47
C LYS A 5 -25.01 0.46 71.25
N THR A 6 -25.18 -0.74 70.69
CA THR A 6 -25.93 -1.83 71.33
C THR A 6 -25.07 -2.70 72.25
N ASP A 7 -23.76 -2.84 71.99
CA ASP A 7 -22.86 -3.59 72.88
C ASP A 7 -22.62 -2.88 74.23
N THR A 8 -22.79 -1.56 74.28
CA THR A 8 -22.73 -0.79 75.54
C THR A 8 -24.03 -0.86 76.36
N LEU A 9 -25.15 -1.28 75.76
CA LEU A 9 -26.45 -1.38 76.44
C LEU A 9 -26.59 -2.68 77.24
N ILE A 10 -25.84 -3.73 76.91
CA ILE A 10 -25.94 -5.05 77.55
C ILE A 10 -25.44 -5.04 79.01
N PRO A 11 -24.27 -4.47 79.35
CA PRO A 11 -23.85 -4.36 80.74
C PRO A 11 -24.82 -3.52 81.56
N TRP A 12 -25.42 -2.50 80.95
CA TRP A 12 -26.43 -1.64 81.58
C TRP A 12 -27.76 -2.36 81.79
N LEU A 13 -28.26 -3.12 80.82
CA LEU A 13 -29.47 -3.94 80.98
C LEU A 13 -29.27 -5.02 82.03
N ILE A 14 -28.12 -5.71 82.03
CA ILE A 14 -27.78 -6.70 83.06
C ILE A 14 -27.68 -6.01 84.43
N ALA A 15 -26.96 -4.90 84.55
CA ALA A 15 -26.85 -4.14 85.79
C ALA A 15 -28.22 -3.66 86.30
N ILE A 16 -29.07 -3.11 85.43
CA ILE A 16 -30.44 -2.69 85.76
C ILE A 16 -31.25 -3.89 86.25
N THR A 17 -31.14 -5.06 85.60
CA THR A 17 -31.88 -6.27 86.02
C THR A 17 -31.41 -6.83 87.35
N VAL A 18 -30.10 -6.79 87.62
CA VAL A 18 -29.52 -7.19 88.91
C VAL A 18 -29.94 -6.22 90.01
N ILE A 19 -29.90 -4.91 89.75
CA ILE A 19 -30.35 -3.86 90.68
C ILE A 19 -31.85 -4.01 90.95
N PHE A 20 -32.66 -4.26 89.92
CA PHE A 20 -34.11 -4.42 90.07
C PHE A 20 -34.47 -5.70 90.82
N ALA A 21 -33.75 -6.81 90.57
CA ALA A 21 -33.91 -8.06 91.31
C ALA A 21 -33.48 -7.92 92.78
N LEU A 22 -32.40 -7.19 93.06
CA LEU A 22 -31.96 -6.86 94.43
C LEU A 22 -32.94 -5.93 95.15
N ALA A 23 -33.48 -4.92 94.45
CA ALA A 23 -34.49 -4.03 95.01
C ALA A 23 -35.79 -4.78 95.30
N LEU A 24 -36.23 -5.69 94.42
CA LEU A 24 -37.44 -6.48 94.66
C LEU A 24 -37.27 -7.54 95.75
N THR A 25 -36.10 -8.18 95.84
CA THR A 25 -35.79 -9.08 96.97
C THR A 25 -35.74 -8.32 98.28
N LEU A 26 -35.21 -7.09 98.29
CA LEU A 26 -35.30 -6.18 99.44
C LEU A 26 -36.75 -5.75 99.76
N ILE A 27 -37.62 -5.54 98.77
CA ILE A 27 -39.05 -5.24 98.99
C ILE A 27 -39.77 -6.45 99.56
N VAL A 28 -39.51 -7.66 99.05
CA VAL A 28 -40.05 -8.92 99.60
C VAL A 28 -39.55 -9.12 101.04
N PHE A 29 -38.28 -8.85 101.32
CA PHE A 29 -37.69 -8.93 102.66
C PHE A 29 -38.25 -7.85 103.60
N ALA A 30 -38.38 -6.60 103.17
CA ALA A 30 -38.98 -5.52 103.95
C ALA A 30 -40.47 -5.75 104.21
N SER A 31 -41.20 -6.35 103.26
CA SER A 31 -42.60 -6.75 103.45
C SER A 31 -42.78 -7.91 104.44
N SER A 32 -41.70 -8.65 104.74
CA SER A 32 -41.72 -9.75 105.71
C SER A 32 -41.68 -9.30 107.17
N ASP A 33 -41.39 -8.01 107.43
CA ASP A 33 -41.19 -7.46 108.78
C ASP A 33 -42.24 -6.42 109.20
N ILE A 34 -43.39 -6.36 108.49
CA ILE A 34 -44.48 -5.45 108.85
C ILE A 34 -45.25 -6.01 110.06
N LYS A 35 -44.82 -5.61 111.27
CA LYS A 35 -45.47 -5.95 112.53
C LYS A 35 -46.79 -5.18 112.68
N GLY A 36 -47.92 -5.90 112.65
CA GLY A 36 -49.26 -5.34 112.92
C GLY A 36 -50.38 -5.75 111.96
N LEU A 37 -50.10 -6.50 110.88
CA LEU A 37 -51.12 -6.95 109.92
C LEU A 37 -51.57 -8.40 110.17
N PRO A 38 -52.87 -8.74 110.01
CA PRO A 38 -53.37 -10.11 110.11
C PRO A 38 -52.76 -11.04 109.04
N ILE A 39 -52.46 -12.30 109.43
CA ILE A 39 -51.79 -13.33 108.60
C ILE A 39 -52.32 -13.45 107.15
N PRO A 40 -53.64 -13.38 106.86
CA PRO A 40 -54.14 -13.51 105.49
C PRO A 40 -53.67 -12.39 104.55
N GLN A 41 -53.57 -11.17 105.04
CA GLN A 41 -53.17 -10.01 104.23
C GLN A 41 -51.67 -10.06 103.90
N GLN A 42 -50.84 -10.49 104.84
CA GLN A 42 -49.41 -10.71 104.60
C GLN A 42 -49.17 -11.77 103.51
N MET A 43 -49.95 -12.86 103.50
CA MET A 43 -49.87 -13.89 102.46
C MET A 43 -50.30 -13.37 101.08
N GLN A 44 -51.33 -12.51 101.03
CA GLN A 44 -51.80 -11.89 99.78
C GLN A 44 -50.75 -10.95 99.18
N TYR A 45 -50.11 -10.09 99.99
CA TYR A 45 -49.02 -9.22 99.53
C TYR A 45 -47.80 -10.02 99.05
N ARG A 46 -47.44 -11.11 99.74
CA ARG A 46 -46.35 -12.00 99.31
C ARG A 46 -46.63 -12.67 97.96
N ASN A 47 -47.85 -13.16 97.75
CA ASN A 47 -48.24 -13.76 96.46
C ASN A 47 -48.28 -12.71 95.34
N GLN A 48 -48.79 -11.51 95.60
CA GLN A 48 -48.79 -10.43 94.61
C GLN A 48 -47.35 -10.00 94.26
N ALA A 49 -46.45 -9.90 95.24
CA ALA A 49 -45.04 -9.61 95.00
C ALA A 49 -44.36 -10.73 94.17
N LEU A 50 -44.61 -12.00 94.50
CA LEU A 50 -44.11 -13.14 93.71
C LEU A 50 -44.63 -13.15 92.28
N ILE A 51 -45.93 -12.92 92.07
CA ILE A 51 -46.52 -12.83 90.73
C ILE A 51 -45.91 -11.67 89.94
N ALA A 52 -45.75 -10.50 90.57
CA ALA A 52 -45.09 -9.36 89.95
C ALA A 52 -43.63 -9.65 89.58
N THR A 53 -42.87 -10.34 90.45
CA THR A 53 -41.50 -10.79 90.11
C THR A 53 -41.50 -11.72 88.90
N ALA A 54 -42.40 -12.70 88.86
CA ALA A 54 -42.49 -13.68 87.78
C ALA A 54 -42.83 -13.03 86.45
N ILE A 55 -43.74 -12.04 86.44
CA ILE A 55 -44.09 -11.26 85.23
C ILE A 55 -42.89 -10.45 84.75
N VAL A 56 -42.14 -9.82 85.65
CA VAL A 56 -40.93 -9.05 85.29
C VAL A 56 -39.85 -9.96 84.71
N PHE A 57 -39.57 -11.12 85.34
CA PHE A 57 -38.61 -12.09 84.81
C PHE A 57 -39.07 -12.68 83.47
N LEU A 58 -40.36 -12.94 83.29
CA LEU A 58 -40.92 -13.40 82.02
C LEU A 58 -40.77 -12.33 80.93
N GLY A 59 -41.09 -11.06 81.25
CA GLY A 59 -40.89 -9.94 80.33
C GLY A 59 -39.42 -9.78 79.93
N LEU A 60 -38.49 -9.97 80.88
CA LEU A 60 -37.06 -9.93 80.61
C LEU A 60 -36.59 -11.10 79.74
N ALA A 61 -37.09 -12.31 80.01
CA ALA A 61 -36.82 -13.50 79.20
C ALA A 61 -37.33 -13.33 77.76
N VAL A 62 -38.51 -12.73 77.58
CA VAL A 62 -39.07 -12.43 76.26
C VAL A 62 -38.22 -11.37 75.55
N MET A 63 -37.82 -10.29 76.22
CA MET A 63 -36.97 -9.24 75.62
C MET A 63 -35.60 -9.76 75.22
N THR A 64 -34.95 -10.56 76.07
CA THR A 64 -33.66 -11.18 75.75
C THR A 64 -33.77 -12.17 74.60
N ASN A 65 -34.82 -13.00 74.58
CA ASN A 65 -35.07 -13.92 73.48
C ASN A 65 -35.35 -13.16 72.16
N ALA A 66 -36.15 -12.09 72.19
CA ALA A 66 -36.42 -11.23 71.04
C ALA A 66 -35.14 -10.55 70.51
N TYR A 67 -34.26 -10.09 71.41
CA TYR A 67 -32.95 -9.54 71.04
C TYR A 67 -32.06 -10.58 70.35
N TYR A 68 -31.93 -11.78 70.91
CA TYR A 68 -31.13 -12.85 70.30
C TYR A 68 -31.74 -13.35 68.99
N ALA A 69 -33.08 -13.37 68.86
CA ALA A 69 -33.76 -13.67 67.61
C ALA A 69 -33.46 -12.61 66.53
N ALA A 70 -33.52 -11.31 66.87
CA ALA A 70 -33.18 -10.22 65.96
C ALA A 70 -31.69 -10.27 65.53
N LYS A 71 -30.77 -10.52 66.47
CA LYS A 71 -29.34 -10.66 66.19
C LYS A 71 -29.04 -11.88 65.31
N ARG A 72 -29.76 -12.99 65.51
CA ARG A 72 -29.69 -14.18 64.67
C ARG A 72 -30.21 -13.91 63.26
N ALA A 73 -31.30 -13.16 63.12
CA ALA A 73 -31.84 -12.76 61.82
C ALA A 73 -30.87 -11.84 61.05
N GLU A 74 -30.25 -10.85 61.71
CA GLU A 74 -29.24 -9.98 61.10
C GLU A 74 -28.00 -10.77 60.66
N ALA A 75 -27.52 -11.70 61.49
CA ALA A 75 -26.42 -12.60 61.14
C ALA A 75 -26.77 -13.48 59.93
N MET A 76 -27.99 -14.02 59.89
CA MET A 76 -28.47 -14.83 58.77
C MET A 76 -28.55 -14.04 57.47
N GLN A 77 -28.99 -12.78 57.50
CA GLN A 77 -29.04 -11.92 56.33
C GLN A 77 -27.63 -11.54 55.83
N LYS A 78 -26.68 -11.27 56.72
CA LYS A 78 -25.27 -11.03 56.35
C LYS A 78 -24.63 -12.28 55.74
N ASN A 79 -24.91 -13.47 56.27
CA ASN A 79 -24.46 -14.73 55.69
C ASN A 79 -25.06 -14.96 54.31
N ALA A 80 -26.37 -14.75 54.13
CA ALA A 80 -27.01 -14.87 52.83
C ALA A 80 -26.44 -13.87 51.80
N LEU A 81 -26.15 -12.63 52.21
CA LEU A 81 -25.55 -11.62 51.34
C LEU A 81 -24.09 -11.98 50.95
N THR A 82 -23.31 -12.50 51.89
CA THR A 82 -21.93 -12.92 51.65
C THR A 82 -21.86 -14.16 50.78
N GLU A 83 -22.73 -15.15 51.00
CA GLU A 83 -22.89 -16.28 50.09
C GLU A 83 -23.27 -15.80 48.68
N LEU A 84 -24.27 -14.93 48.55
CA LEU A 84 -24.70 -14.41 47.25
C LEU A 84 -23.57 -13.65 46.52
N LEU A 85 -22.74 -12.89 47.24
CA LEU A 85 -21.55 -12.25 46.70
C LEU A 85 -20.50 -13.28 46.25
N GLN A 86 -20.27 -14.33 47.04
CA GLN A 86 -19.36 -15.42 46.66
C GLN A 86 -19.85 -16.15 45.40
N TRP A 87 -21.14 -16.44 45.30
CA TRP A 87 -21.75 -17.03 44.11
C TRP A 87 -21.60 -16.13 42.88
N ARG A 88 -21.79 -14.81 43.03
CA ARG A 88 -21.57 -13.85 41.93
C ARG A 88 -20.12 -13.82 41.48
N LEU A 89 -19.16 -13.70 42.40
CA LEU A 89 -17.73 -13.72 42.08
C LEU A 89 -17.30 -15.04 41.43
N ALA A 90 -17.81 -16.17 41.91
CA ALA A 90 -17.55 -17.47 41.31
C ALA A 90 -18.17 -17.60 39.90
N ALA A 91 -19.37 -17.07 39.69
CA ALA A 91 -20.01 -17.04 38.38
C ALA A 91 -19.25 -16.14 37.39
N GLU A 92 -18.81 -14.95 37.82
CA GLU A 92 -17.98 -14.05 37.02
C GLU A 92 -16.66 -14.72 36.62
N LYS A 93 -15.97 -15.36 37.58
CA LYS A 93 -14.73 -16.11 37.30
C LYS A 93 -14.96 -17.30 36.37
N ASN A 94 -16.07 -18.02 36.52
CA ASN A 94 -16.41 -19.12 35.61
C ASN A 94 -16.67 -18.63 34.19
N ILE A 95 -17.33 -17.48 34.03
CA ILE A 95 -17.53 -16.84 32.73
C ILE A 95 -16.19 -16.45 32.13
N GLU A 96 -15.31 -15.77 32.90
CA GLU A 96 -13.96 -15.41 32.46
C GLU A 96 -13.15 -16.62 31.98
N VAL A 97 -13.10 -17.69 32.79
CA VAL A 97 -12.42 -18.94 32.43
C VAL A 97 -13.03 -19.59 31.18
N SER A 98 -14.36 -19.57 31.04
CA SER A 98 -15.02 -20.10 29.84
C SER A 98 -14.69 -19.31 28.57
N ILE A 99 -14.56 -17.99 28.67
CA ILE A 99 -14.13 -17.12 27.57
C ILE A 99 -12.68 -17.44 27.22
N GLU A 100 -11.80 -17.57 28.22
CA GLU A 100 -10.40 -17.91 28.02
C GLU A 100 -10.24 -19.31 27.38
N ASN A 101 -10.96 -20.31 27.87
CA ASN A 101 -10.98 -21.65 27.29
C ASN A 101 -11.51 -21.67 25.86
N ALA A 102 -12.55 -20.89 25.55
CA ALA A 102 -13.07 -20.76 24.19
C ALA A 102 -12.03 -20.14 23.26
N LYS A 103 -11.30 -19.13 23.74
CA LYS A 103 -10.20 -18.49 23.00
C LYS A 103 -9.05 -19.48 22.72
N LEU A 104 -8.59 -20.19 23.74
CA LEU A 104 -7.54 -21.21 23.61
C LEU A 104 -7.96 -22.33 22.64
N HIS A 105 -9.23 -22.76 22.70
CA HIS A 105 -9.74 -23.77 21.79
C HIS A 105 -9.76 -23.28 20.33
N GLN A 106 -10.14 -22.03 20.10
CA GLN A 106 -10.09 -21.40 18.78
C GLN A 106 -8.65 -21.29 18.27
N GLU A 107 -7.70 -20.84 19.10
CA GLU A 107 -6.27 -20.77 18.75
C GLU A 107 -5.68 -22.15 18.41
N SER A 108 -6.04 -23.19 19.17
CA SER A 108 -5.65 -24.59 18.89
C SER A 108 -6.17 -25.05 17.52
N LEU A 109 -7.44 -24.78 17.23
CA LEU A 109 -8.07 -25.18 15.96
C LEU A 109 -7.42 -24.51 14.75
N VAL A 110 -7.07 -23.21 14.86
CA VAL A 110 -6.33 -22.48 13.82
C VAL A 110 -4.98 -23.12 13.58
N THR A 111 -4.25 -23.38 14.67
CA THR A 111 -2.90 -23.95 14.63
C THR A 111 -2.91 -25.32 13.95
N GLU A 112 -3.87 -26.19 14.29
CA GLU A 112 -4.04 -27.51 13.65
C GLU A 112 -4.32 -27.39 12.15
N ARG A 113 -5.27 -26.52 11.75
CA ARG A 113 -5.61 -26.30 10.33
C ARG A 113 -4.42 -25.73 9.55
N LEU A 114 -3.68 -24.81 10.15
CA LEU A 114 -2.50 -24.19 9.54
C LEU A 114 -1.39 -25.22 9.34
N MET A 115 -1.05 -26.01 10.36
CA MET A 115 -0.03 -27.06 10.29
C MET A 115 -0.38 -28.14 9.27
N ALA A 116 -1.65 -28.55 9.20
CA ALA A 116 -2.11 -29.51 8.19
C ALA A 116 -1.94 -28.96 6.77
N ALA A 117 -2.29 -27.69 6.54
CA ALA A 117 -2.13 -27.04 5.24
C ALA A 117 -0.65 -26.89 4.84
N ILE A 118 0.22 -26.46 5.76
CA ILE A 118 1.67 -26.35 5.52
C ILE A 118 2.26 -27.72 5.15
N THR A 119 1.86 -28.78 5.85
CA THR A 119 2.32 -30.14 5.54
C THR A 119 1.91 -30.57 4.13
N GLN A 120 0.68 -30.27 3.71
CA GLN A 120 0.20 -30.55 2.37
C GLN A 120 0.86 -29.69 1.28
N LEU A 121 1.34 -28.50 1.63
CA LEU A 121 2.07 -27.61 0.70
C LEU A 121 3.41 -28.22 0.25
N GLY A 122 4.03 -29.07 1.07
CA GLY A 122 5.25 -29.82 0.73
C GLY A 122 5.01 -31.11 -0.07
N HIS A 123 3.76 -31.46 -0.38
CA HIS A 123 3.41 -32.72 -1.02
C HIS A 123 3.83 -32.75 -2.51
N GLU A 124 4.20 -33.91 -3.07
CA GLU A 124 4.70 -34.03 -4.46
C GLU A 124 3.62 -33.73 -5.53
N ARG A 125 2.35 -34.03 -5.23
CA ARG A 125 1.23 -33.80 -6.16
C ARG A 125 0.80 -32.33 -6.17
N ILE A 126 0.73 -31.76 -7.37
CA ILE A 126 0.29 -30.36 -7.61
C ILE A 126 -1.11 -30.13 -7.04
N GLU A 127 -2.03 -31.08 -7.23
CA GLU A 127 -3.42 -30.98 -6.78
C GLU A 127 -3.51 -30.80 -5.26
N THR A 128 -2.71 -31.56 -4.51
CA THR A 128 -2.64 -31.46 -3.04
C THR A 128 -2.10 -30.09 -2.60
N ARG A 129 -1.04 -29.60 -3.25
CA ARG A 129 -0.49 -28.26 -2.96
C ARG A 129 -1.48 -27.15 -3.28
N THR A 130 -2.17 -27.24 -4.42
CA THR A 130 -3.21 -26.28 -4.80
C THR A 130 -4.36 -26.27 -3.77
N SER A 131 -4.83 -27.43 -3.32
CA SER A 131 -5.82 -27.49 -2.24
C SER A 131 -5.32 -26.86 -0.94
N ALA A 132 -4.07 -27.13 -0.55
CA ALA A 132 -3.46 -26.51 0.63
C ALA A 132 -3.41 -24.99 0.55
N ILE A 133 -3.03 -24.43 -0.62
CA ILE A 133 -2.99 -22.98 -0.88
C ILE A 133 -4.36 -22.33 -0.66
N TYR A 134 -5.44 -22.93 -1.14
CA TYR A 134 -6.80 -22.40 -0.93
C TYR A 134 -7.28 -22.58 0.53
N VAL A 135 -6.82 -23.62 1.23
CA VAL A 135 -7.07 -23.74 2.67
C VAL A 135 -6.37 -22.62 3.44
N LEU A 136 -5.12 -22.30 3.08
CA LEU A 136 -4.39 -21.17 3.64
C LEU A 136 -5.09 -19.83 3.36
N GLU A 137 -5.58 -19.59 2.13
CA GLU A 137 -6.41 -18.41 1.82
C GLU A 137 -7.61 -18.32 2.77
N ARG A 138 -8.35 -19.42 2.96
CA ARG A 138 -9.49 -19.43 3.87
C ARG A 138 -9.10 -19.15 5.32
N ILE A 139 -7.99 -19.70 5.81
CA ILE A 139 -7.50 -19.42 7.17
C ILE A 139 -7.15 -17.92 7.30
N SER A 140 -6.51 -17.31 6.30
CA SER A 140 -6.19 -15.86 6.33
C SER A 140 -7.44 -14.97 6.40
N GLN A 141 -8.55 -15.41 5.81
CA GLN A 141 -9.83 -14.70 5.85
C GLN A 141 -10.56 -14.91 7.19
N ASP A 142 -10.61 -16.16 7.68
CA ASP A 142 -11.27 -16.53 8.94
C ASP A 142 -10.51 -15.93 10.16
N PHE A 143 -9.18 -15.79 10.06
CA PHE A 143 -8.29 -15.37 11.15
C PHE A 143 -7.30 -14.29 10.68
N PRO A 144 -7.69 -13.00 10.72
CA PRO A 144 -6.86 -11.89 10.23
C PRO A 144 -5.48 -11.77 10.88
N GLN A 145 -5.29 -12.30 12.09
CA GLN A 145 -3.97 -12.30 12.76
C GLN A 145 -2.96 -13.20 12.05
N GLU A 146 -3.41 -14.25 11.36
CA GLU A 146 -2.56 -15.18 10.60
C GLU A 146 -2.35 -14.74 9.15
N HIS A 147 -3.06 -13.70 8.70
CA HIS A 147 -3.02 -13.22 7.32
C HIS A 147 -1.59 -13.00 6.83
N TRP A 148 -0.79 -12.26 7.61
CA TRP A 148 0.59 -11.96 7.22
C TRP A 148 1.47 -13.21 7.16
N THR A 149 1.42 -14.05 8.19
CA THR A 149 2.14 -15.33 8.25
C THR A 149 1.85 -16.18 7.01
N ILE A 150 0.58 -16.23 6.60
CA ILE A 150 0.15 -16.97 5.41
C ILE A 150 0.71 -16.36 4.13
N MET A 151 0.73 -15.04 3.99
CA MET A 151 1.37 -14.38 2.85
C MET A 151 2.88 -14.64 2.79
N GLU A 152 3.56 -14.70 3.93
CA GLU A 152 4.98 -15.08 4.01
C GLU A 152 5.21 -16.54 3.58
N ILE A 153 4.37 -17.47 4.05
CA ILE A 153 4.43 -18.89 3.65
C ILE A 153 4.23 -19.02 2.14
N LEU A 154 3.21 -18.37 1.57
CA LEU A 154 2.90 -18.46 0.14
C LEU A 154 4.00 -17.81 -0.72
N THR A 155 4.54 -16.68 -0.30
CA THR A 155 5.66 -16.05 -1.02
C THR A 155 6.93 -16.90 -0.94
N ALA A 156 7.22 -17.51 0.22
CA ALA A 156 8.33 -18.45 0.38
C ALA A 156 8.16 -19.67 -0.54
N PHE A 157 6.96 -20.22 -0.62
CA PHE A 157 6.63 -21.31 -1.53
C PHE A 157 6.92 -20.95 -2.99
N VAL A 158 6.53 -19.75 -3.44
CA VAL A 158 6.84 -19.27 -4.82
C VAL A 158 8.35 -19.13 -5.02
N ARG A 159 9.08 -18.54 -4.07
CA ARG A 159 10.54 -18.38 -4.14
C ARG A 159 11.28 -19.71 -4.26
N GLU A 160 10.88 -20.71 -3.49
CA GLU A 160 11.52 -22.03 -3.49
C GLU A 160 11.19 -22.86 -4.74
N ASN A 161 9.96 -22.70 -5.28
CA ASN A 161 9.48 -23.53 -6.38
C ASN A 161 9.62 -22.90 -7.76
N SER A 162 9.94 -21.61 -7.83
CA SER A 162 10.08 -20.86 -9.08
C SER A 162 11.25 -19.88 -9.04
N PRO A 163 12.49 -20.30 -8.76
CA PRO A 163 13.64 -19.39 -8.78
C PRO A 163 14.02 -19.01 -10.22
N VAL A 164 14.51 -17.78 -10.42
CA VAL A 164 15.18 -17.40 -11.67
C VAL A 164 16.43 -18.29 -11.85
N ARG A 165 16.47 -19.07 -12.93
CA ARG A 165 17.64 -19.89 -13.30
C ARG A 165 18.71 -19.04 -13.98
N ASP A 166 19.98 -19.38 -13.75
CA ASP A 166 21.09 -18.69 -14.41
C ASP A 166 21.00 -18.80 -15.94
N GLU A 167 21.36 -17.73 -16.65
CA GLU A 167 21.26 -17.63 -18.12
C GLU A 167 22.08 -18.72 -18.86
N ALA A 168 23.06 -19.34 -18.20
CA ALA A 168 23.82 -20.48 -18.70
C ALA A 168 22.98 -21.77 -18.73
N GLN A 169 22.18 -22.02 -17.69
CA GLN A 169 21.29 -23.19 -17.59
C GLN A 169 20.08 -23.06 -18.52
N GLN A 170 19.55 -21.84 -18.69
CA GLN A 170 18.45 -21.57 -19.63
C GLN A 170 18.85 -21.88 -21.08
N ARG A 171 20.08 -21.54 -21.50
CA ARG A 171 20.56 -21.90 -22.86
C ARG A 171 20.67 -23.40 -23.07
N GLU A 172 20.98 -24.18 -22.04
CA GLU A 172 21.19 -25.62 -22.15
C GLU A 172 19.86 -26.40 -22.25
N GLU A 173 18.81 -25.98 -21.53
CA GLU A 173 17.46 -26.55 -21.65
C GLU A 173 16.72 -26.09 -22.91
N ASP A 174 16.86 -24.82 -23.33
CA ASP A 174 16.32 -24.33 -24.62
C ASP A 174 16.97 -25.06 -25.82
N LEU A 175 18.15 -25.67 -25.60
CA LEU A 175 18.86 -26.49 -26.58
C LEU A 175 18.61 -28.00 -26.44
N GLN A 176 17.87 -28.49 -25.43
CA GLN A 176 17.52 -29.90 -25.29
C GLN A 176 16.10 -30.20 -25.80
N PRO A 177 15.94 -30.77 -27.00
CA PRO A 177 14.63 -31.04 -27.58
C PRO A 177 14.19 -32.45 -27.14
N LYS A 178 13.45 -32.57 -26.04
CA LYS A 178 12.60 -33.77 -25.86
C LYS A 178 11.36 -33.57 -26.72
N TYR A 179 11.24 -34.40 -27.77
CA TYR A 179 10.24 -34.40 -28.85
C TYR A 179 10.55 -33.53 -30.07
N TRP A 180 11.55 -33.95 -30.86
CA TRP A 180 11.59 -33.62 -32.29
C TRP A 180 11.88 -34.86 -33.13
N SER A 181 10.83 -35.51 -33.62
CA SER A 181 10.93 -36.36 -34.80
C SER A 181 10.72 -35.51 -36.06
N ARG A 182 11.70 -35.61 -36.97
CA ARG A 182 11.76 -35.09 -38.36
C ARG A 182 12.38 -33.70 -38.56
N GLN A 183 13.70 -33.73 -38.75
CA GLN A 183 14.50 -33.00 -39.74
C GLN A 183 14.03 -31.59 -40.15
N ARG A 184 14.69 -30.57 -39.57
CA ARG A 184 14.93 -29.27 -40.23
C ARG A 184 16.33 -28.77 -39.87
N THR A 185 17.08 -28.31 -40.86
CA THR A 185 18.48 -27.86 -40.76
C THR A 185 18.62 -26.46 -40.18
N LYS A 186 19.80 -26.17 -39.61
CA LYS A 186 20.18 -24.93 -38.89
C LYS A 186 19.84 -23.60 -39.59
N GLU A 187 19.70 -23.58 -40.91
CA GLU A 187 19.38 -22.38 -41.69
C GLU A 187 17.89 -21.96 -41.60
N GLN A 188 16.98 -22.85 -41.20
CA GLN A 188 15.56 -22.52 -41.02
C GLN A 188 15.23 -21.87 -39.67
N LEU A 189 16.17 -21.88 -38.71
CA LEU A 189 15.97 -21.25 -37.38
C LEU A 189 16.17 -19.73 -37.41
N THR A 190 16.95 -19.20 -38.36
CA THR A 190 17.22 -17.77 -38.52
C THR A 190 16.09 -16.97 -39.17
N GLN A 191 15.00 -17.62 -39.59
CA GLN A 191 13.85 -16.97 -40.26
C GLN A 191 12.51 -17.19 -39.53
N LEU A 192 12.51 -17.68 -38.29
CA LEU A 192 11.26 -17.81 -37.53
C LEU A 192 10.74 -16.41 -37.15
N PRO A 193 9.49 -16.04 -37.52
CA PRO A 193 8.88 -14.82 -37.02
C PRO A 193 8.82 -14.90 -35.48
N ALA A 194 9.08 -13.77 -34.81
CA ALA A 194 9.12 -13.64 -33.35
C ALA A 194 7.87 -14.17 -32.61
N THR A 195 6.78 -14.43 -33.33
CA THR A 195 5.56 -15.07 -32.84
C THR A 195 5.77 -16.52 -32.38
N ASN A 196 6.68 -17.29 -32.99
CA ASN A 196 6.83 -18.72 -32.68
C ASN A 196 7.70 -18.99 -31.44
N VAL A 197 8.43 -17.99 -30.93
CA VAL A 197 9.25 -18.14 -29.71
C VAL A 197 8.37 -18.05 -28.46
N ARG A 198 7.27 -17.27 -28.49
CA ARG A 198 6.33 -17.14 -27.36
C ARG A 198 5.55 -18.43 -27.04
N GLU A 199 5.38 -19.32 -28.02
CA GLU A 199 4.69 -20.60 -27.82
C GLU A 199 5.59 -21.67 -27.15
N LEU A 200 6.91 -21.46 -27.10
CA LEU A 200 7.88 -22.46 -26.63
C LEU A 200 8.18 -22.39 -25.12
N SER A 201 7.97 -21.25 -24.45
CA SER A 201 8.20 -21.11 -23.01
C SER A 201 7.10 -21.85 -22.21
N PRO A 202 7.41 -22.77 -21.28
CA PRO A 202 6.39 -23.52 -20.55
C PRO A 202 5.43 -22.62 -19.75
N LYS A 203 4.15 -22.99 -19.70
CA LYS A 203 3.15 -22.31 -18.86
C LYS A 203 3.54 -22.45 -17.38
N ILE A 204 3.33 -21.39 -16.59
CA ILE A 204 3.57 -21.40 -15.15
C ILE A 204 2.88 -22.59 -14.47
N ARG A 205 3.53 -23.20 -13.46
CA ARG A 205 2.99 -24.34 -12.71
C ARG A 205 1.69 -23.93 -12.01
N ARG A 206 0.68 -24.81 -12.04
CA ARG A 206 -0.70 -24.49 -11.57
C ARG A 206 -0.78 -24.05 -10.11
N ASP A 207 -0.01 -24.70 -9.24
CA ASP A 207 0.11 -24.36 -7.83
C ASP A 207 0.89 -23.05 -7.58
N ILE A 208 1.91 -22.74 -8.36
CA ILE A 208 2.58 -21.43 -8.29
C ILE A 208 1.59 -20.33 -8.69
N GLN A 209 0.84 -20.54 -9.77
CA GLN A 209 -0.23 -19.62 -10.18
C GLN A 209 -1.30 -19.47 -9.08
N ALA A 210 -1.72 -20.58 -8.45
CA ALA A 210 -2.67 -20.52 -7.34
C ALA A 210 -2.12 -19.70 -6.16
N ALA A 211 -0.85 -19.90 -5.78
CA ALA A 211 -0.21 -19.12 -4.72
C ALA A 211 -0.17 -17.63 -5.07
N LEU A 212 0.24 -17.28 -6.30
CA LEU A 212 0.23 -15.89 -6.79
C LEU A 212 -1.17 -15.28 -6.80
N THR A 213 -2.19 -16.05 -7.16
CA THR A 213 -3.59 -15.60 -7.12
C THR A 213 -4.03 -15.28 -5.69
N VAL A 214 -3.72 -16.15 -4.71
CA VAL A 214 -4.05 -15.89 -3.29
C VAL A 214 -3.28 -14.68 -2.77
N ILE A 215 -1.97 -14.59 -3.05
CA ILE A 215 -1.14 -13.43 -2.69
C ILE A 215 -1.74 -12.15 -3.30
N GLY A 216 -2.16 -12.19 -4.56
CA GLY A 216 -2.76 -11.05 -5.26
C GLY A 216 -4.12 -10.62 -4.70
N ARG A 217 -4.84 -11.50 -4.01
CA ARG A 217 -6.14 -11.17 -3.38
C ARG A 217 -6.03 -10.73 -1.92
N ARG A 218 -4.81 -10.59 -1.41
CA ARG A 218 -4.55 -10.21 -0.02
C ARG A 218 -5.23 -8.88 0.35
N ASN A 219 -5.65 -8.77 1.60
CA ASN A 219 -6.13 -7.54 2.20
C ASN A 219 -4.96 -6.70 2.73
N SER A 220 -4.49 -5.73 1.93
CA SER A 220 -3.38 -4.85 2.35
C SER A 220 -3.75 -3.83 3.43
N LEU A 221 -5.04 -3.67 3.78
CA LEU A 221 -5.50 -2.67 4.75
C LEU A 221 -5.23 -3.06 6.21
N ILE A 222 -5.02 -4.35 6.47
CA ILE A 222 -4.76 -4.89 7.82
C ILE A 222 -3.26 -5.12 8.08
N GLU A 223 -2.40 -4.80 7.11
CA GLU A 223 -0.96 -5.02 7.19
C GLU A 223 -0.23 -3.81 7.77
N GLN A 224 0.86 -4.08 8.49
CA GLN A 224 1.74 -3.05 9.03
C GLN A 224 2.58 -2.40 7.92
N GLU A 225 3.13 -1.20 8.18
CA GLU A 225 3.88 -0.46 7.16
C GLU A 225 5.20 -1.13 6.74
N ASN A 226 5.83 -1.84 7.67
CA ASN A 226 7.09 -2.56 7.48
C ASN A 226 6.92 -3.93 6.79
N GLN A 227 5.70 -4.45 6.70
CA GLN A 227 5.41 -5.75 6.08
C GLN A 227 5.42 -5.62 4.55
N LYS A 228 6.40 -6.26 3.92
CA LYS A 228 6.59 -6.25 2.45
C LYS A 228 6.68 -7.66 1.92
N LEU A 229 5.84 -7.99 0.94
CA LEU A 229 5.91 -9.29 0.27
C LEU A 229 7.27 -9.45 -0.38
N ASP A 230 7.95 -10.56 -0.14
CA ASP A 230 9.21 -10.86 -0.80
C ASP A 230 8.98 -11.86 -1.94
N LEU A 231 9.05 -11.40 -3.17
CA LEU A 231 8.96 -12.27 -4.35
C LEU A 231 10.25 -12.23 -5.16
N ARG A 232 11.34 -11.66 -4.64
CA ARG A 232 12.57 -11.38 -5.40
C ARG A 232 13.14 -12.62 -6.08
N ASN A 233 13.76 -12.41 -7.23
CA ASN A 233 14.45 -13.44 -8.01
C ASN A 233 13.57 -14.67 -8.31
N THR A 234 12.27 -14.46 -8.51
CA THR A 234 11.34 -15.51 -8.94
C THR A 234 11.11 -15.49 -10.45
N ASP A 235 11.07 -16.66 -11.06
CA ASP A 235 10.61 -16.87 -12.43
C ASP A 235 9.09 -17.08 -12.41
N ILE A 236 8.36 -16.02 -12.69
CA ILE A 236 6.89 -16.01 -12.77
C ILE A 236 6.46 -15.51 -14.16
N ARG A 237 7.23 -15.91 -15.17
CA ARG A 237 6.91 -15.64 -16.58
C ARG A 237 5.54 -16.15 -16.93
N ARG A 238 4.81 -15.37 -17.72
CA ARG A 238 3.44 -15.69 -18.17
C ARG A 238 2.43 -15.90 -17.02
N ALA A 239 2.75 -15.45 -15.80
CA ALA A 239 1.80 -15.47 -14.70
C ALA A 239 0.58 -14.58 -15.03
N ASP A 240 -0.59 -15.04 -14.60
CA ASP A 240 -1.81 -14.23 -14.57
C ASP A 240 -1.87 -13.49 -13.23
N LEU A 241 -1.64 -12.19 -13.29
CA LEU A 241 -1.64 -11.25 -12.16
C LEU A 241 -2.65 -10.11 -12.43
N LEU A 242 -3.67 -10.38 -13.24
CA LEU A 242 -4.78 -9.46 -13.49
C LEU A 242 -5.36 -8.98 -12.15
N GLU A 243 -5.40 -7.67 -11.94
CA GLU A 243 -5.96 -7.02 -10.75
C GLU A 243 -5.29 -7.43 -9.42
N ALA A 244 -4.11 -8.08 -9.47
CA ALA A 244 -3.42 -8.52 -8.26
C ALA A 244 -2.94 -7.34 -7.42
N ASN A 245 -3.08 -7.45 -6.10
CA ASN A 245 -2.55 -6.50 -5.12
C ASN A 245 -1.11 -6.85 -4.72
N LEU A 246 -0.16 -6.22 -5.41
CA LEU A 246 1.28 -6.35 -5.18
C LEU A 246 1.89 -5.04 -4.65
N GLN A 247 1.09 -4.23 -3.95
CA GLN A 247 1.54 -2.95 -3.39
C GLN A 247 2.75 -3.17 -2.45
N ARG A 248 3.80 -2.37 -2.64
CA ARG A 248 5.06 -2.42 -1.88
C ARG A 248 5.79 -3.76 -1.90
N ALA A 249 5.41 -4.69 -2.78
CA ALA A 249 6.09 -5.97 -2.91
C ALA A 249 7.53 -5.76 -3.40
N ASP A 250 8.44 -6.57 -2.87
CA ASP A 250 9.81 -6.72 -3.37
C ASP A 250 9.80 -7.74 -4.51
N LEU A 251 9.87 -7.23 -5.74
CA LEU A 251 9.89 -7.96 -7.00
C LEU A 251 11.24 -7.80 -7.70
N ARG A 252 12.30 -7.51 -6.94
CA ARG A 252 13.63 -7.26 -7.49
C ARG A 252 14.16 -8.50 -8.21
N GLY A 253 14.67 -8.29 -9.41
CA GLY A 253 15.23 -9.36 -10.24
C GLY A 253 14.23 -10.43 -10.71
N CYS A 254 12.92 -10.29 -10.44
CA CYS A 254 11.93 -11.25 -10.92
C CYS A 254 11.88 -11.30 -12.45
N ASP A 255 11.57 -12.48 -12.99
CA ASP A 255 11.18 -12.63 -14.38
C ASP A 255 9.65 -12.67 -14.49
N LEU A 256 9.09 -11.53 -14.90
CA LEU A 256 7.68 -11.27 -15.21
C LEU A 256 7.47 -11.17 -16.73
N SER A 257 8.38 -11.71 -17.54
CA SER A 257 8.25 -11.64 -19.00
C SER A 257 6.97 -12.33 -19.47
N ASP A 258 6.27 -11.70 -20.40
CA ASP A 258 4.96 -12.12 -20.93
C ASP A 258 3.85 -12.29 -19.86
N ALA A 259 4.04 -11.80 -18.62
CA ALA A 259 3.01 -11.84 -17.57
C ALA A 259 1.85 -10.88 -17.88
N ASP A 260 0.66 -11.24 -17.41
CA ASP A 260 -0.53 -10.39 -17.46
C ASP A 260 -0.66 -9.64 -16.14
N LEU A 261 -0.35 -8.35 -16.16
CA LEU A 261 -0.35 -7.41 -15.02
C LEU A 261 -1.41 -6.33 -15.23
N ARG A 262 -2.44 -6.59 -16.04
CA ARG A 262 -3.52 -5.64 -16.30
C ARG A 262 -4.17 -5.20 -14.99
N SER A 263 -4.35 -3.90 -14.81
CA SER A 263 -4.96 -3.32 -13.60
C SER A 263 -4.30 -3.75 -12.28
N CYS A 264 -3.06 -4.25 -12.32
CA CYS A 264 -2.36 -4.71 -11.12
C CYS A 264 -1.95 -3.52 -10.24
N GLU A 265 -2.14 -3.66 -8.93
CA GLU A 265 -1.79 -2.65 -7.94
C GLU A 265 -0.33 -2.84 -7.50
N LEU A 266 0.56 -2.00 -8.03
CA LEU A 266 2.02 -2.02 -7.81
C LEU A 266 2.51 -0.73 -7.12
N TYR A 267 1.64 -0.04 -6.40
CA TYR A 267 1.99 1.18 -5.67
C TYR A 267 3.22 0.95 -4.78
N GLY A 268 4.28 1.72 -5.02
CA GLY A 268 5.53 1.63 -4.26
C GLY A 268 6.26 0.28 -4.32
N ALA A 269 5.90 -0.62 -5.25
CA ALA A 269 6.59 -1.89 -5.43
C ALA A 269 8.05 -1.69 -5.87
N ASP A 270 8.93 -2.61 -5.47
CA ASP A 270 10.33 -2.61 -5.87
C ASP A 270 10.58 -3.63 -6.98
N LEU A 271 10.63 -3.14 -8.22
CA LEU A 271 10.85 -3.88 -9.46
C LEU A 271 12.27 -3.65 -10.00
N GLU A 272 13.23 -3.28 -9.14
CA GLU A 272 14.61 -3.05 -9.58
C GLU A 272 15.16 -4.28 -10.32
N GLY A 273 15.67 -4.05 -11.54
CA GLY A 273 16.25 -5.09 -12.39
C GLY A 273 15.27 -6.16 -12.88
N ALA A 274 13.98 -6.05 -12.57
CA ALA A 274 12.98 -7.04 -12.99
C ALA A 274 12.90 -7.13 -14.53
N LYS A 275 12.66 -8.34 -15.04
CA LYS A 275 12.41 -8.61 -16.46
C LYS A 275 10.91 -8.55 -16.69
N LEU A 276 10.45 -7.58 -17.48
CA LEU A 276 9.05 -7.32 -17.83
C LEU A 276 8.92 -7.29 -19.36
N VAL A 277 9.72 -8.10 -20.06
CA VAL A 277 9.74 -8.10 -21.52
C VAL A 277 8.39 -8.60 -22.02
N SER A 278 7.77 -7.88 -22.95
CA SER A 278 6.47 -8.25 -23.53
C SER A 278 5.30 -8.39 -22.54
N SER A 279 5.44 -8.01 -21.28
CA SER A 279 4.36 -8.11 -20.31
C SER A 279 3.25 -7.08 -20.56
N THR A 280 2.05 -7.37 -20.08
CA THR A 280 0.87 -6.51 -20.25
C THR A 280 0.55 -5.79 -18.94
N LEU A 281 0.96 -4.53 -18.81
CA LEU A 281 0.69 -3.65 -17.66
C LEU A 281 -0.40 -2.59 -17.99
N TYR A 282 -1.36 -2.93 -18.85
CA TYR A 282 -2.42 -2.00 -19.25
C TYR A 282 -3.23 -1.57 -18.01
N GLU A 283 -3.38 -0.26 -17.80
CA GLU A 283 -4.05 0.33 -16.62
C GLU A 283 -3.46 -0.07 -15.25
N ALA A 284 -2.24 -0.64 -15.20
CA ALA A 284 -1.58 -0.97 -13.94
C ALA A 284 -1.20 0.28 -13.13
N ASN A 285 -1.27 0.19 -11.80
CA ASN A 285 -0.90 1.27 -10.89
C ASN A 285 0.54 1.09 -10.38
N LEU A 286 1.49 1.76 -11.02
CA LEU A 286 2.93 1.77 -10.69
C LEU A 286 3.34 3.09 -10.00
N LEU A 287 2.40 3.79 -9.35
CA LEU A 287 2.65 5.04 -8.65
C LEU A 287 3.80 4.87 -7.65
N LYS A 288 4.85 5.69 -7.79
CA LYS A 288 6.08 5.65 -6.97
C LYS A 288 6.83 4.31 -6.96
N ALA A 289 6.56 3.40 -7.88
CA ALA A 289 7.29 2.14 -7.98
C ALA A 289 8.77 2.36 -8.34
N ASN A 290 9.66 1.51 -7.83
CA ASN A 290 11.07 1.49 -8.20
C ASN A 290 11.28 0.53 -9.37
N LEU A 291 11.56 1.05 -10.56
CA LEU A 291 11.80 0.30 -11.80
C LEU A 291 13.23 0.54 -12.31
N ARG A 292 14.17 0.85 -11.42
CA ARG A 292 15.56 1.11 -11.77
C ARG A 292 16.13 -0.09 -12.54
N GLY A 293 16.67 0.16 -13.74
CA GLY A 293 17.27 -0.90 -14.57
C GLY A 293 16.31 -2.00 -15.04
N ALA A 294 14.99 -1.86 -14.83
CA ALA A 294 14.02 -2.86 -15.25
C ALA A 294 14.01 -3.02 -16.78
N LYS A 295 13.79 -4.26 -17.26
CA LYS A 295 13.75 -4.59 -18.70
C LYS A 295 12.31 -4.66 -19.18
N LEU A 296 11.81 -3.58 -19.76
CA LEU A 296 10.42 -3.39 -20.21
C LEU A 296 10.31 -3.40 -21.75
N CYS A 297 11.22 -4.08 -22.45
CA CYS A 297 11.20 -4.11 -23.91
C CYS A 297 9.86 -4.66 -24.41
N TRP A 298 9.22 -3.96 -25.33
CA TRP A 298 7.91 -4.32 -25.90
C TRP A 298 6.77 -4.48 -24.89
N ALA A 299 6.94 -4.02 -23.65
CA ALA A 299 5.87 -4.06 -22.65
C ALA A 299 4.71 -3.14 -23.03
N ASN A 300 3.49 -3.53 -22.69
CA ASN A 300 2.30 -2.71 -22.87
C ASN A 300 1.94 -2.01 -21.54
N LEU A 301 2.37 -0.76 -21.40
CA LEU A 301 2.08 0.15 -20.26
C LEU A 301 1.01 1.18 -20.62
N ASN A 302 0.16 0.90 -21.61
CA ASN A 302 -0.88 1.85 -22.01
C ASN A 302 -1.79 2.17 -20.82
N ARG A 303 -2.05 3.47 -20.61
CA ARG A 303 -2.83 3.99 -19.48
C ARG A 303 -2.33 3.63 -18.08
N ALA A 304 -1.13 3.05 -17.95
CA ALA A 304 -0.54 2.77 -16.64
C ALA A 304 -0.25 4.07 -15.88
N ASN A 305 -0.38 4.03 -14.56
CA ASN A 305 0.01 5.13 -13.69
C ASN A 305 1.45 4.95 -13.19
N LEU A 306 2.40 5.66 -13.77
CA LEU A 306 3.82 5.68 -13.42
C LEU A 306 4.21 7.02 -12.74
N SER A 307 3.24 7.75 -12.18
CA SER A 307 3.52 9.04 -11.54
C SER A 307 4.56 8.87 -10.43
N GLY A 308 5.59 9.72 -10.43
CA GLY A 308 6.70 9.65 -9.48
C GLY A 308 7.52 8.35 -9.49
N ALA A 309 7.32 7.44 -10.44
CA ALA A 309 8.08 6.19 -10.51
C ALA A 309 9.56 6.43 -10.84
N ASN A 310 10.43 5.56 -10.34
CA ASN A 310 11.86 5.60 -10.63
C ASN A 310 12.22 4.64 -11.78
N LEU A 311 12.34 5.15 -13.00
CA LEU A 311 12.69 4.41 -14.22
C LEU A 311 14.15 4.66 -14.65
N ARG A 312 15.03 5.04 -13.72
CA ARG A 312 16.45 5.32 -14.03
C ARG A 312 17.09 4.12 -14.73
N ALA A 313 17.69 4.35 -15.89
CA ALA A 313 18.33 3.33 -16.72
C ALA A 313 17.42 2.13 -17.11
N ALA A 314 16.10 2.28 -16.99
CA ALA A 314 15.16 1.25 -17.45
C ALA A 314 15.20 1.11 -18.99
N ASN A 315 15.00 -0.10 -19.49
CA ASN A 315 14.95 -0.37 -20.92
C ASN A 315 13.51 -0.54 -21.41
N LEU A 316 12.95 0.53 -21.97
CA LEU A 316 11.60 0.64 -22.54
C LEU A 316 11.62 0.58 -24.07
N PHE A 317 12.64 -0.04 -24.68
CA PHE A 317 12.73 -0.15 -26.14
C PHE A 317 11.44 -0.72 -26.74
N GLY A 318 10.83 0.03 -27.67
CA GLY A 318 9.59 -0.37 -28.34
C GLY A 318 8.36 -0.50 -27.44
N ALA A 319 8.43 -0.12 -26.16
CA ALA A 319 7.30 -0.22 -25.24
C ALA A 319 6.14 0.71 -25.65
N SER A 320 4.91 0.30 -25.34
CA SER A 320 3.71 1.10 -25.56
C SER A 320 3.29 1.78 -24.26
N LEU A 321 3.39 3.11 -24.19
CA LEU A 321 3.02 3.97 -23.06
C LEU A 321 1.92 4.98 -23.48
N ARG A 322 1.04 4.59 -24.40
CA ARG A 322 -0.02 5.48 -24.90
C ARG A 322 -0.93 5.87 -23.75
N ALA A 323 -1.13 7.18 -23.59
CA ALA A 323 -1.93 7.76 -22.51
C ALA A 323 -1.49 7.34 -21.08
N ALA A 324 -0.25 6.88 -20.90
CA ALA A 324 0.30 6.60 -19.58
C ALA A 324 0.55 7.90 -18.79
N ASN A 325 0.44 7.83 -17.46
CA ASN A 325 0.78 8.94 -16.59
C ASN A 325 2.21 8.78 -16.04
N LEU A 326 3.16 9.55 -16.54
CA LEU A 326 4.57 9.60 -16.13
C LEU A 326 4.91 10.92 -15.41
N GLN A 327 3.91 11.60 -14.83
CA GLN A 327 4.12 12.88 -14.16
C GLN A 327 5.20 12.76 -13.08
N GLY A 328 6.22 13.61 -13.14
CA GLY A 328 7.34 13.63 -12.18
C GLY A 328 8.20 12.36 -12.17
N ALA A 329 8.01 11.42 -13.09
CA ALA A 329 8.78 10.18 -13.14
C ALA A 329 10.28 10.46 -13.41
N ASN A 330 11.15 9.62 -12.86
CA ASN A 330 12.59 9.70 -13.09
C ASN A 330 13.03 8.76 -14.20
N LEU A 331 13.31 9.30 -15.39
CA LEU A 331 13.72 8.58 -16.60
C LEU A 331 15.20 8.86 -16.94
N TYR A 332 16.02 9.24 -15.96
CA TYR A 332 17.44 9.50 -16.18
C TYR A 332 18.13 8.32 -16.88
N LYS A 333 18.74 8.56 -18.04
CA LYS A 333 19.37 7.53 -18.90
C LYS A 333 18.47 6.35 -19.30
N ALA A 334 17.15 6.49 -19.23
CA ALA A 334 16.23 5.45 -19.69
C ALA A 334 16.33 5.28 -21.22
N ASN A 335 16.17 4.04 -21.70
CA ASN A 335 16.08 3.76 -23.12
C ASN A 335 14.61 3.68 -23.56
N LEU A 336 14.11 4.72 -24.20
CA LEU A 336 12.76 4.86 -24.76
C LEU A 336 12.78 4.80 -26.30
N GLN A 337 13.85 4.29 -26.92
CA GLN A 337 13.95 4.23 -28.37
C GLN A 337 12.77 3.46 -28.96
N GLN A 338 12.16 4.02 -30.00
CA GLN A 338 10.95 3.49 -30.68
C GLN A 338 9.71 3.32 -29.77
N ALA A 339 9.72 3.83 -28.53
CA ALA A 339 8.58 3.75 -27.64
C ALA A 339 7.41 4.62 -28.13
N THR A 340 6.17 4.20 -27.84
CA THR A 340 4.97 4.96 -28.17
C THR A 340 4.42 5.68 -26.93
N LEU A 341 4.57 6.99 -26.87
CA LEU A 341 4.14 7.87 -25.76
C LEU A 341 3.02 8.84 -26.18
N LYS A 342 2.26 8.48 -27.22
CA LYS A 342 1.18 9.33 -27.75
C LYS A 342 0.18 9.67 -26.64
N VAL A 343 -0.08 10.97 -26.43
CA VAL A 343 -0.97 11.50 -25.38
C VAL A 343 -0.52 11.15 -23.95
N ALA A 344 0.73 10.68 -23.74
CA ALA A 344 1.24 10.42 -22.40
C ALA A 344 1.46 11.73 -21.62
N ASN A 345 1.29 11.67 -20.30
CA ASN A 345 1.58 12.79 -19.41
C ASN A 345 2.99 12.65 -18.82
N LEU A 346 3.97 13.39 -19.33
CA LEU A 346 5.34 13.48 -18.84
C LEU A 346 5.62 14.83 -18.13
N SER A 347 4.58 15.51 -17.63
CA SER A 347 4.74 16.79 -16.94
C SER A 347 5.73 16.66 -15.77
N GLY A 348 6.75 17.51 -15.73
CA GLY A 348 7.80 17.49 -14.71
C GLY A 348 8.70 16.24 -14.71
N ALA A 349 8.60 15.37 -15.72
CA ALA A 349 9.42 14.16 -15.79
C ALA A 349 10.91 14.49 -16.01
N LYS A 350 11.80 13.68 -15.43
CA LYS A 350 13.25 13.83 -15.48
C LYS A 350 13.84 12.91 -16.56
N LEU A 351 13.99 13.40 -17.78
CA LEU A 351 14.47 12.68 -18.97
C LEU A 351 15.94 12.98 -19.33
N PHE A 352 16.74 13.49 -18.38
CA PHE A 352 18.16 13.81 -18.59
C PHE A 352 18.90 12.61 -19.19
N LEU A 353 19.60 12.84 -20.31
CA LEU A 353 20.36 11.83 -21.05
C LEU A 353 19.56 10.58 -21.46
N ALA A 354 18.21 10.66 -21.49
CA ALA A 354 17.37 9.56 -21.96
C ALA A 354 17.50 9.39 -23.48
N ASN A 355 17.37 8.15 -23.95
CA ASN A 355 17.35 7.85 -25.38
C ASN A 355 15.91 7.70 -25.88
N LEU A 356 15.37 8.72 -26.54
CA LEU A 356 14.05 8.76 -27.18
C LEU A 356 14.13 8.67 -28.71
N GLN A 357 15.23 8.13 -29.27
CA GLN A 357 15.40 8.03 -30.72
C GLN A 357 14.19 7.34 -31.38
N GLY A 358 13.57 8.00 -32.36
CA GLY A 358 12.38 7.51 -33.07
C GLY A 358 11.14 7.29 -32.20
N ALA A 359 11.10 7.80 -30.97
CA ALA A 359 9.94 7.68 -30.11
C ALA A 359 8.75 8.49 -30.65
N LYS A 360 7.53 8.02 -30.38
CA LYS A 360 6.27 8.65 -30.83
C LYS A 360 5.61 9.38 -29.68
N LEU A 361 5.88 10.68 -29.53
CA LEU A 361 5.38 11.58 -28.49
C LEU A 361 4.26 12.52 -28.97
N GLY A 362 3.60 12.22 -30.09
CA GLY A 362 2.53 13.08 -30.61
C GLY A 362 1.44 13.38 -29.56
N LYS A 363 1.11 14.66 -29.38
CA LYS A 363 0.17 15.17 -28.36
C LYS A 363 0.54 14.83 -26.90
N ALA A 364 1.77 14.42 -26.62
CA ALA A 364 2.23 14.18 -25.25
C ALA A 364 2.35 15.51 -24.48
N ASN A 365 2.18 15.44 -23.16
CA ASN A 365 2.41 16.57 -22.27
C ASN A 365 3.79 16.48 -21.63
N LEU A 366 4.73 17.30 -22.06
CA LEU A 366 6.11 17.42 -21.59
C LEU A 366 6.33 18.74 -20.82
N HIS A 367 5.27 19.38 -20.35
CA HIS A 367 5.33 20.63 -19.58
C HIS A 367 6.33 20.53 -18.43
N LEU A 368 7.25 21.50 -18.31
CA LEU A 368 8.29 21.56 -17.28
C LEU A 368 9.17 20.29 -17.16
N SER A 369 9.24 19.47 -18.21
CA SER A 369 10.09 18.28 -18.21
C SER A 369 11.58 18.64 -18.40
N GLY A 370 12.47 17.84 -17.82
CA GLY A 370 13.91 17.99 -17.95
C GLY A 370 14.49 17.03 -18.98
N LEU A 371 14.86 17.52 -20.15
CA LEU A 371 15.35 16.77 -21.32
C LEU A 371 16.82 17.07 -21.64
N ILE A 372 17.60 17.60 -20.69
CA ILE A 372 18.99 18.01 -20.95
C ILE A 372 19.81 16.83 -21.50
N GLY A 373 20.44 17.04 -22.65
CA GLY A 373 21.26 16.03 -23.33
C GLY A 373 20.49 14.78 -23.80
N ALA A 374 19.15 14.80 -23.79
CA ALA A 374 18.35 13.69 -24.27
C ALA A 374 18.52 13.49 -25.79
N ASN A 375 18.48 12.25 -26.23
CA ASN A 375 18.52 11.91 -27.65
C ASN A 375 17.09 11.76 -28.18
N LEU A 376 16.59 12.76 -28.92
CA LEU A 376 15.28 12.74 -29.58
C LEU A 376 15.41 12.57 -31.10
N THR A 377 16.55 12.16 -31.65
CA THR A 377 16.75 12.00 -33.10
C THR A 377 15.59 11.25 -33.76
N GLY A 378 14.98 11.85 -34.77
CA GLY A 378 13.86 11.26 -35.52
C GLY A 378 12.58 11.03 -34.71
N ALA A 379 12.47 11.57 -33.49
CA ALA A 379 11.25 11.47 -32.70
C ALA A 379 10.13 12.34 -33.27
N ASN A 380 8.89 11.93 -32.97
CA ASN A 380 7.67 12.64 -33.37
C ASN A 380 7.06 13.31 -32.14
N LEU A 381 7.15 14.63 -32.05
CA LEU A 381 6.65 15.52 -30.99
C LEU A 381 5.46 16.36 -31.47
N ASN A 382 4.76 15.89 -32.49
CA ASN A 382 3.74 16.66 -33.17
C ASN A 382 2.59 17.04 -32.24
N ALA A 383 2.25 18.33 -32.19
CA ALA A 383 1.28 18.91 -31.27
C ALA A 383 1.53 18.57 -29.78
N ALA A 384 2.77 18.24 -29.39
CA ALA A 384 3.14 18.03 -28.00
C ALA A 384 3.21 19.36 -27.24
N ASN A 385 2.97 19.31 -25.94
CA ASN A 385 3.13 20.46 -25.04
C ASN A 385 4.49 20.39 -24.35
N LEU A 386 5.45 21.21 -24.78
CA LEU A 386 6.77 21.38 -24.18
C LEU A 386 6.91 22.72 -23.43
N THR A 387 5.82 23.36 -23.02
CA THR A 387 5.89 24.65 -22.32
C THR A 387 6.80 24.57 -21.10
N GLY A 388 7.81 25.44 -21.02
CA GLY A 388 8.79 25.50 -19.93
C GLY A 388 9.72 24.28 -19.84
N ALA A 389 9.74 23.39 -20.84
CA ALA A 389 10.64 22.23 -20.84
C ALA A 389 12.09 22.67 -21.03
N ASN A 390 13.02 21.94 -20.42
CA ASN A 390 14.46 22.17 -20.57
C ASN A 390 15.08 21.13 -21.50
N LEU A 391 15.30 21.51 -22.75
CA LEU A 391 15.92 20.72 -23.82
C LEU A 391 17.38 21.13 -24.08
N ASN A 392 18.08 21.70 -23.11
CA ASN A 392 19.46 22.15 -23.33
C ASN A 392 20.37 21.00 -23.77
N ALA A 393 21.21 21.25 -24.78
CA ALA A 393 22.09 20.25 -25.41
C ALA A 393 21.38 18.97 -25.90
N ALA A 394 20.05 18.98 -26.06
CA ALA A 394 19.31 17.83 -26.57
C ALA A 394 19.57 17.64 -28.07
N LYS A 395 19.53 16.38 -28.52
CA LYS A 395 19.66 16.02 -29.93
C LYS A 395 18.28 15.86 -30.55
N LEU A 396 17.88 16.82 -31.36
CA LEU A 396 16.59 16.86 -32.06
C LEU A 396 16.75 16.82 -33.60
N HIS A 397 17.92 16.45 -34.12
CA HIS A 397 18.11 16.37 -35.56
C HIS A 397 17.10 15.41 -36.22
N HIS A 398 16.51 15.84 -37.35
CA HIS A 398 15.43 15.13 -38.05
C HIS A 398 14.14 14.87 -37.24
N THR A 399 13.88 15.61 -36.16
CA THR A 399 12.61 15.48 -35.42
C THR A 399 11.42 16.09 -36.16
N GLU A 400 10.23 15.54 -35.92
CA GLU A 400 8.96 16.16 -36.27
C GLU A 400 8.39 16.87 -35.04
N VAL A 401 8.19 18.18 -35.11
CA VAL A 401 7.77 19.04 -34.01
C VAL A 401 6.65 19.99 -34.48
N PHE A 402 5.85 19.57 -35.47
CA PHE A 402 4.85 20.46 -36.07
C PHE A 402 3.76 20.81 -35.07
N PHE A 403 3.33 22.07 -35.07
CA PHE A 403 2.30 22.62 -34.17
C PHE A 403 2.53 22.33 -32.67
N ALA A 404 3.75 21.99 -32.26
CA ALA A 404 4.08 21.79 -30.86
C ALA A 404 4.15 23.13 -30.11
N ASN A 405 3.88 23.10 -28.81
CA ASN A 405 4.00 24.27 -27.96
C ASN A 405 5.34 24.23 -27.21
N LEU A 406 6.28 25.09 -27.57
CA LEU A 406 7.58 25.26 -26.92
C LEU A 406 7.66 26.62 -26.18
N THR A 407 6.52 27.15 -25.74
CA THR A 407 6.49 28.43 -25.02
C THR A 407 7.41 28.37 -23.79
N GLU A 408 8.30 29.35 -23.63
CA GLU A 408 9.25 29.42 -22.51
C GLU A 408 10.18 28.18 -22.37
N ALA A 409 10.28 27.34 -23.41
CA ALA A 409 11.20 26.22 -23.40
C ALA A 409 12.66 26.70 -23.55
N SER A 410 13.58 26.02 -22.87
CA SER A 410 15.01 26.25 -23.01
C SER A 410 15.60 25.23 -23.96
N LEU A 411 16.20 25.69 -25.05
CA LEU A 411 16.80 24.91 -26.14
C LEU A 411 18.27 25.32 -26.33
N THR A 412 18.93 25.79 -25.27
CA THR A 412 20.31 26.26 -25.34
C THR A 412 21.22 25.15 -25.82
N GLU A 413 22.04 25.41 -26.85
CA GLU A 413 22.95 24.43 -27.47
C GLU A 413 22.25 23.16 -28.03
N ALA A 414 20.92 23.19 -28.21
CA ALA A 414 20.20 22.04 -28.76
C ALA A 414 20.48 21.89 -30.26
N ASP A 415 20.61 20.63 -30.73
CA ASP A 415 20.79 20.30 -32.15
C ASP A 415 19.43 20.04 -32.79
N LEU A 416 18.88 21.00 -33.52
CA LEU A 416 17.66 20.90 -34.31
C LEU A 416 17.95 20.84 -35.83
N HIS A 417 19.14 20.38 -36.24
CA HIS A 417 19.51 20.30 -37.64
C HIS A 417 18.45 19.50 -38.45
N LYS A 418 17.92 20.10 -39.51
CA LYS A 418 16.84 19.52 -40.34
C LYS A 418 15.57 19.10 -39.59
N ALA A 419 15.33 19.63 -38.39
CA ALA A 419 14.07 19.41 -37.69
C ALA A 419 12.90 20.11 -38.39
N ASN A 420 11.70 19.56 -38.25
CA ASN A 420 10.48 20.14 -38.78
C ASN A 420 9.64 20.77 -37.66
N LEU A 421 9.77 22.09 -37.50
CA LEU A 421 9.06 22.92 -36.53
C LEU A 421 7.92 23.73 -37.17
N MET A 422 7.37 23.27 -38.30
CA MET A 422 6.28 23.98 -38.98
C MET A 422 5.11 24.27 -38.03
N GLY A 423 4.75 25.56 -37.92
CA GLY A 423 3.67 26.03 -37.05
C GLY A 423 3.90 25.87 -35.55
N ALA A 424 5.12 25.53 -35.11
CA ALA A 424 5.43 25.42 -33.69
C ALA A 424 5.38 26.79 -32.99
N ASN A 425 5.04 26.79 -31.71
CA ASN A 425 4.99 28.00 -30.90
C ASN A 425 6.27 28.11 -30.05
N LEU A 426 7.20 28.99 -30.43
CA LEU A 426 8.47 29.27 -29.74
C LEU A 426 8.41 30.58 -28.94
N ASN A 427 7.21 31.02 -28.54
CA ASN A 427 7.04 32.25 -27.75
C ASN A 427 7.92 32.21 -26.50
N ARG A 428 8.77 33.22 -26.29
CA ARG A 428 9.72 33.32 -25.16
C ARG A 428 10.68 32.13 -25.02
N ALA A 429 10.86 31.33 -26.07
CA ALA A 429 11.81 30.22 -26.05
C ALA A 429 13.26 30.75 -26.02
N ILE A 430 14.13 30.07 -25.28
CA ILE A 430 15.56 30.41 -25.17
C ILE A 430 16.32 29.48 -26.11
N LEU A 431 16.75 29.99 -27.27
CA LEU A 431 17.46 29.19 -28.29
C LEU A 431 18.97 29.48 -28.33
N TYR A 432 19.56 30.13 -27.33
CA TYR A 432 20.98 30.52 -27.34
C TYR A 432 21.91 29.41 -27.86
N GLN A 433 22.67 29.68 -28.92
CA GLN A 433 23.58 28.71 -29.57
C GLN A 433 22.95 27.42 -30.11
N ALA A 434 21.62 27.36 -30.27
CA ALA A 434 20.95 26.22 -30.89
C ALA A 434 21.28 26.10 -32.38
N ASP A 435 21.32 24.87 -32.88
CA ASP A 435 21.50 24.57 -34.29
C ASP A 435 20.15 24.33 -34.98
N LEU A 436 19.63 25.33 -35.69
CA LEU A 436 18.41 25.25 -36.51
C LEU A 436 18.74 25.18 -38.01
N SER A 437 19.98 24.84 -38.37
CA SER A 437 20.38 24.80 -39.78
C SER A 437 19.52 23.80 -40.55
N ARG A 438 19.04 24.25 -41.72
CA ARG A 438 18.13 23.50 -42.61
C ARG A 438 16.81 23.08 -41.97
N ALA A 439 16.41 23.66 -40.84
CA ALA A 439 15.13 23.39 -40.20
C ALA A 439 13.96 23.99 -41.00
N ASN A 440 12.81 23.32 -40.97
CA ASN A 440 11.56 23.87 -41.47
C ASN A 440 10.84 24.61 -40.33
N LEU A 441 10.77 25.94 -40.43
CA LEU A 441 10.19 26.85 -39.44
C LEU A 441 8.98 27.60 -40.02
N ILE A 442 8.40 27.11 -41.12
CA ILE A 442 7.27 27.76 -41.78
C ILE A 442 6.12 27.97 -40.79
N GLY A 443 5.65 29.22 -40.67
CA GLY A 443 4.52 29.54 -39.80
C GLY A 443 4.80 29.49 -38.30
N ALA A 444 6.03 29.21 -37.86
CA ALA A 444 6.39 29.15 -36.45
C ALA A 444 6.30 30.53 -35.79
N ASN A 445 5.95 30.59 -34.51
CA ASN A 445 5.81 31.84 -33.75
C ASN A 445 7.06 32.11 -32.91
N PHE A 446 7.71 33.26 -33.09
CA PHE A 446 8.95 33.65 -32.43
C PHE A 446 8.82 34.85 -31.48
N CYS A 447 7.60 35.21 -31.09
CA CYS A 447 7.34 36.30 -30.13
C CYS A 447 8.30 36.20 -28.92
N ASP A 448 9.10 37.23 -28.65
CA ASP A 448 10.08 37.30 -27.56
C ASP A 448 11.10 36.14 -27.45
N ALA A 449 11.31 35.35 -28.51
CA ALA A 449 12.29 34.28 -28.50
C ALA A 449 13.73 34.81 -28.51
N ASN A 450 14.66 34.20 -27.76
CA ASN A 450 16.07 34.56 -27.79
C ASN A 450 16.79 33.78 -28.90
N LEU A 451 17.20 34.47 -29.97
CA LEU A 451 17.93 33.90 -31.12
C LEU A 451 19.43 34.22 -31.16
N CYS A 452 20.01 34.68 -30.04
CA CYS A 452 21.43 34.99 -29.98
C CYS A 452 22.30 33.76 -30.30
N ASP A 453 23.22 33.91 -31.26
CA ASP A 453 24.12 32.87 -31.77
C ASP A 453 23.41 31.62 -32.32
N VAL A 454 22.13 31.71 -32.67
CA VAL A 454 21.39 30.60 -33.29
C VAL A 454 21.82 30.40 -34.74
N LYS A 455 22.13 29.17 -35.11
CA LYS A 455 22.45 28.78 -36.50
C LYS A 455 21.17 28.57 -37.30
N LEU A 456 20.99 29.32 -38.38
CA LEU A 456 19.82 29.34 -39.26
C LEU A 456 20.20 29.07 -40.73
N GLU A 457 21.42 28.63 -41.01
CA GLU A 457 21.89 28.39 -42.39
C GLU A 457 20.98 27.40 -43.11
N GLY A 458 20.39 27.81 -44.22
CA GLY A 458 19.44 27.01 -45.00
C GLY A 458 18.08 26.76 -44.34
N ALA A 459 17.80 27.36 -43.18
CA ALA A 459 16.50 27.24 -42.53
C ALA A 459 15.40 27.96 -43.33
N VAL A 460 14.17 27.46 -43.25
CA VAL A 460 13.00 28.01 -43.96
C VAL A 460 12.04 28.63 -42.95
N LEU A 461 12.06 29.95 -42.82
CA LEU A 461 11.23 30.74 -41.91
C LEU A 461 10.06 31.43 -42.63
N THR A 462 9.74 31.07 -43.87
CA THR A 462 8.64 31.69 -44.63
C THR A 462 7.33 31.65 -43.84
N GLY A 463 6.67 32.81 -43.69
CA GLY A 463 5.43 32.94 -42.93
C GLY A 463 5.59 32.80 -41.41
N ALA A 464 6.82 32.76 -40.86
CA ALA A 464 7.04 32.84 -39.42
C ALA A 464 6.37 34.10 -38.85
N LYS A 465 5.84 34.00 -37.63
CA LYS A 465 5.01 35.01 -36.98
C LYS A 465 5.77 35.66 -35.84
N ASN A 466 5.54 36.97 -35.65
CA ASN A 466 6.12 37.75 -34.55
C ASN A 466 7.65 37.62 -34.46
N LEU A 467 8.31 37.48 -35.61
CA LEU A 467 9.76 37.49 -35.70
C LEU A 467 10.21 38.93 -35.90
N GLU A 468 11.14 39.41 -35.10
CA GLU A 468 11.64 40.77 -35.15
C GLU A 468 13.02 40.85 -35.81
N SER A 469 13.30 42.00 -36.46
CA SER A 469 14.61 42.24 -37.07
C SER A 469 15.76 42.22 -36.05
N GLN A 470 15.50 42.56 -34.78
CA GLN A 470 16.49 42.48 -33.70
C GLN A 470 16.92 41.04 -33.42
N GLN A 471 15.96 40.11 -33.38
CA GLN A 471 16.23 38.69 -33.15
C GLN A 471 17.08 38.09 -34.29
N ILE A 472 16.82 38.49 -35.53
CA ILE A 472 17.58 38.01 -36.69
C ILE A 472 18.99 38.60 -36.78
N ARG A 473 19.22 39.83 -36.33
CA ARG A 473 20.55 40.48 -36.34
C ARG A 473 21.60 39.77 -35.49
N VAL A 474 21.17 39.06 -34.44
CA VAL A 474 22.05 38.32 -33.51
C VAL A 474 22.12 36.82 -33.82
N ALA A 475 21.41 36.37 -34.86
CA ALA A 475 21.45 34.99 -35.33
C ALA A 475 22.46 34.83 -36.48
N LEU A 476 22.89 33.60 -36.70
CA LEU A 476 23.86 33.21 -37.71
C LEU A 476 23.12 32.59 -38.89
N GLY A 477 23.09 33.28 -40.03
CA GLY A 477 22.44 32.79 -41.25
C GLY A 477 23.25 33.13 -42.49
N ASP A 478 22.74 32.70 -43.64
CA ASP A 478 23.41 32.87 -44.92
C ASP A 478 22.41 33.18 -46.04
N ARG A 479 22.91 33.20 -47.29
CA ARG A 479 22.09 33.42 -48.49
C ARG A 479 21.04 32.33 -48.72
N THR A 480 21.17 31.18 -48.07
CA THR A 480 20.25 30.04 -48.22
C THR A 480 19.12 30.04 -47.19
N THR A 481 19.25 30.83 -46.11
CA THR A 481 18.20 31.07 -45.13
C THR A 481 17.04 31.85 -45.75
N ARG A 482 15.82 31.31 -45.67
CA ARG A 482 14.60 31.94 -46.22
C ARG A 482 13.81 32.64 -45.13
N LEU A 483 13.85 33.98 -45.11
CA LEU A 483 13.14 34.80 -44.12
C LEU A 483 11.69 35.11 -44.56
N PRO A 484 10.80 35.56 -43.64
CA PRO A 484 9.52 36.14 -44.00
C PRO A 484 9.67 37.41 -44.85
N ASP A 485 8.68 37.70 -45.70
CA ASP A 485 8.70 38.84 -46.64
C ASP A 485 8.85 40.22 -45.96
N TYR A 486 8.48 40.32 -44.68
CA TYR A 486 8.55 41.56 -43.90
C TYR A 486 9.87 41.75 -43.14
N ILE A 487 10.81 40.80 -43.23
CA ILE A 487 12.13 40.88 -42.59
C ILE A 487 13.21 41.03 -43.64
N GLU A 488 13.97 42.12 -43.55
CA GLU A 488 15.14 42.33 -44.40
C GLU A 488 16.30 41.42 -44.00
N THR A 489 16.92 40.77 -44.99
CA THR A 489 18.11 39.95 -44.77
C THR A 489 19.29 40.80 -44.29
N PRO A 490 19.93 40.47 -43.15
CA PRO A 490 21.12 41.16 -42.68
C PRO A 490 22.24 41.20 -43.72
N THR A 491 22.96 42.32 -43.79
CA THR A 491 24.04 42.51 -44.79
C THR A 491 25.16 41.49 -44.65
N HIS A 492 25.50 41.10 -43.42
CA HIS A 492 26.57 40.14 -43.13
C HIS A 492 26.22 38.71 -43.59
N TRP A 493 24.94 38.33 -43.68
CA TRP A 493 24.51 37.04 -44.24
C TRP A 493 24.70 36.97 -45.76
N ARG A 494 24.81 38.12 -46.43
CA ARG A 494 25.02 38.18 -47.88
C ARG A 494 26.47 37.90 -48.27
N GLN A 495 27.40 37.75 -47.33
CA GLN A 495 28.83 37.55 -47.60
C GLN A 495 29.33 36.16 -47.19
N SER A 496 28.56 35.40 -46.41
CA SER A 496 28.84 34.00 -46.10
C SER A 496 28.58 33.11 -47.32
N SER A 497 29.59 32.33 -47.69
CA SER A 497 29.65 31.44 -48.86
C SER A 497 29.43 29.99 -48.50
#